data_AF-M5C185-F1
#
_entry.id   AF-M5C185-F1
#
_cell.length_a   1.000
_cell.length_b   1.000
_cell.length_c   1.000
_cell.angle_alpha   90.00
_cell.angle_beta   90.00
_cell.angle_gamma   90.00
#
_symmetry.space_group_name_H-M   'P 1'
#
loop_
_entity.id
_entity.type
_entity.pdbx_description
1 polymer ?
#
loop_
_entity_poly.entity_id
_entity_poly.type
_entity_poly.pdbx_seq_one_letter_code
_entity_poly.pdbx_strand_id
1 'polypeptide(L)'
;MGYHWYHSHQHLQVDDGLRGDIYLRPKPDRQNPFNLISSNAADIAAMKAAERNPHKLFVYDWKHKTSDEYMEEWKRTMVEPLCLDDILINGKGQVVCPSRQILDPVVNPTVGKATDKGCAFPNNTKVFPYGGDPSLVKPEIFYECKVPDSIVVRTSNCSQ
;
A
#
# COMPACT_ATOMS: atom_id res chain seq x y z
N MET A 1 -11.16 0.77 -22.97
CA MET A 1 -9.80 0.20 -22.90
C MET A 1 -9.05 0.94 -21.83
N GLY A 2 -8.15 0.27 -21.13
CA GLY A 2 -7.40 0.89 -20.05
C GLY A 2 -7.12 -0.08 -18.93
N TYR A 3 -6.34 0.41 -17.97
CA TYR A 3 -6.03 -0.28 -16.75
C TYR A 3 -6.85 0.33 -15.62
N HIS A 4 -7.64 -0.49 -14.97
CA HIS A 4 -8.53 -0.14 -13.88
C HIS A 4 -8.30 -1.13 -12.74
N TRP A 5 -9.05 -0.95 -11.66
CA TRP A 5 -9.01 -1.82 -10.52
C TRP A 5 -10.38 -1.89 -9.86
N TYR A 6 -10.59 -2.96 -9.10
CA TYR A 6 -11.74 -3.09 -8.21
C TYR A 6 -11.26 -3.25 -6.78
N HIS A 7 -12.12 -2.86 -5.83
CA HIS A 7 -11.96 -3.19 -4.43
C HIS A 7 -13.31 -3.20 -3.71
N SER A 8 -13.35 -3.80 -2.53
CA SER A 8 -14.53 -3.73 -1.67
C SER A 8 -14.76 -2.29 -1.18
N HIS A 9 -16.04 -1.88 -1.15
CA HIS A 9 -16.52 -0.62 -0.57
C HIS A 9 -17.23 -0.83 0.77
N GLN A 10 -16.90 -1.92 1.48
CA GLN A 10 -17.49 -2.27 2.76
C GLN A 10 -16.41 -2.53 3.80
N HIS A 11 -16.60 -1.97 5.01
CA HIS A 11 -15.89 -2.31 6.26
C HIS A 11 -14.38 -2.53 6.11
N LEU A 12 -13.67 -1.64 5.41
CA LEU A 12 -12.22 -1.71 5.18
C LEU A 12 -11.71 -3.04 4.58
N GLN A 13 -12.57 -3.87 3.97
CA GLN A 13 -12.18 -5.15 3.39
C GLN A 13 -11.14 -5.02 2.25
N VAL A 14 -10.97 -3.82 1.69
CA VAL A 14 -9.86 -3.51 0.78
C VAL A 14 -8.50 -3.75 1.44
N ASP A 15 -8.38 -3.45 2.74
CA ASP A 15 -7.15 -3.66 3.54
C ASP A 15 -6.92 -5.14 3.82
N ASP A 16 -7.97 -5.97 3.81
CA ASP A 16 -7.88 -7.45 3.89
C ASP A 16 -7.58 -8.11 2.54
N GLY A 17 -7.35 -7.31 1.49
CA GLY A 17 -6.97 -7.79 0.17
C GLY A 17 -8.14 -8.07 -0.78
N LEU A 18 -9.38 -7.65 -0.48
CA LEU A 18 -10.48 -7.68 -1.46
C LEU A 18 -10.32 -6.57 -2.49
N ARG A 19 -9.36 -6.76 -3.39
CA ARG A 19 -8.94 -5.83 -4.44
C ARG A 19 -8.26 -6.57 -5.60
N GLY A 20 -8.24 -5.98 -6.79
CA GLY A 20 -7.59 -6.59 -7.95
C GLY A 20 -7.60 -5.71 -9.20
N ASP A 21 -6.91 -6.16 -10.24
CA ASP A 21 -6.76 -5.43 -11.49
C ASP A 21 -7.85 -5.74 -12.51
N ILE A 22 -8.20 -4.74 -13.31
CA ILE A 22 -9.07 -4.87 -14.46
C ILE A 22 -8.35 -4.28 -15.66
N TYR A 23 -7.91 -5.15 -16.56
CA TYR A 23 -7.33 -4.72 -17.82
C TYR A 23 -8.33 -4.91 -18.97
N LEU A 24 -8.78 -3.79 -19.54
CA LEU A 24 -9.68 -3.76 -20.68
C LEU A 24 -8.86 -3.59 -21.96
N ARG A 25 -8.68 -4.67 -22.72
CA ARG A 25 -7.92 -4.67 -23.98
C ARG A 25 -8.54 -3.73 -25.02
N PRO A 26 -7.74 -2.99 -25.81
CA PRO A 26 -8.23 -2.26 -26.98
C PRO A 26 -8.87 -3.20 -28.00
N LYS A 27 -9.86 -2.70 -28.76
CA LYS A 27 -10.24 -3.37 -30.01
C LYS A 27 -9.07 -3.30 -31.02
N PRO A 28 -8.85 -4.33 -31.86
CA PRO A 28 -7.71 -4.37 -32.78
C PRO A 28 -7.62 -3.19 -33.77
N ASP A 29 -8.77 -2.63 -34.16
CA ASP A 29 -8.95 -1.56 -35.15
C ASP A 29 -9.01 -0.15 -34.54
N ARG A 30 -8.95 -0.05 -33.21
CA ARG A 30 -9.01 1.24 -32.53
C ARG A 30 -7.77 2.08 -32.83
N GLN A 31 -8.00 3.35 -33.15
CA GLN A 31 -6.92 4.35 -33.21
C GLN A 31 -6.31 4.58 -31.82
N ASN A 32 -4.98 4.54 -31.75
CA ASN A 32 -4.17 4.84 -30.56
C ASN A 32 -3.54 6.24 -30.72
N PRO A 33 -3.23 6.93 -29.61
CA PRO A 33 -2.62 8.26 -29.64
C PRO A 33 -1.09 8.23 -29.70
N PHE A 34 -0.45 7.09 -30.01
CA PHE A 34 1.01 6.95 -29.86
C PHE A 34 1.81 7.85 -30.82
N ASN A 35 1.21 8.29 -31.92
CA ASN A 35 1.80 9.30 -32.81
C ASN A 35 1.94 10.69 -32.16
N LEU A 36 1.22 10.95 -31.06
CA LEU A 36 1.39 12.16 -30.25
C LEU A 36 2.61 12.06 -29.31
N ILE A 37 3.13 10.85 -29.09
CA ILE A 37 4.27 10.59 -28.19
C ILE A 37 5.58 10.49 -28.99
N SER A 38 5.56 9.80 -30.13
CA SER A 38 6.73 9.62 -30.99
C SER A 38 6.34 9.57 -32.46
N SER A 39 7.22 10.08 -33.33
CA SER A 39 7.13 9.93 -34.78
C SER A 39 7.91 8.70 -35.31
N ASN A 40 8.68 8.03 -34.44
CA ASN A 40 9.44 6.84 -34.80
C ASN A 40 8.50 5.63 -34.89
N ALA A 41 8.49 4.98 -36.07
CA ALA A 41 7.65 3.82 -36.33
C ALA A 41 7.94 2.63 -35.38
N ALA A 42 9.20 2.45 -34.96
CA ALA A 42 9.59 1.39 -34.03
C ALA A 42 9.01 1.63 -32.63
N ASP A 43 9.05 2.87 -32.13
CA ASP A 43 8.46 3.24 -30.83
C ASP A 43 6.95 3.04 -30.85
N ILE A 44 6.27 3.45 -31.93
CA ILE A 44 4.83 3.25 -32.10
C ILE A 44 4.49 1.74 -32.11
N ALA A 45 5.28 0.92 -32.80
CA ALA A 45 5.07 -0.52 -32.81
C ALA A 45 5.27 -1.15 -31.42
N ALA A 46 6.30 -0.72 -30.68
CA ALA A 46 6.57 -1.16 -29.31
C ALA A 46 5.44 -0.75 -28.35
N MET A 47 4.96 0.50 -28.42
CA MET A 47 3.82 0.96 -27.62
C MET A 47 2.55 0.17 -27.93
N LYS A 48 2.27 -0.13 -29.21
CA LYS A 48 1.14 -1.00 -29.59
C LYS A 48 1.28 -2.43 -29.04
N ALA A 49 2.50 -2.97 -29.00
CA ALA A 49 2.74 -4.29 -28.44
C ALA A 49 2.52 -4.28 -26.91
N ALA A 50 3.08 -3.29 -26.21
CA ALA A 50 2.88 -3.08 -24.78
C ALA A 50 1.41 -2.84 -24.43
N GLU A 51 0.68 -2.07 -25.25
CA GLU A 51 -0.75 -1.81 -25.05
C GLU A 51 -1.56 -3.11 -25.07
N ARG A 52 -1.22 -4.09 -25.93
CA ARG A 52 -1.94 -5.37 -26.04
C ARG A 52 -1.58 -6.38 -24.95
N ASN A 53 -0.36 -6.31 -24.44
CA ASN A 53 0.17 -7.22 -23.43
C ASN A 53 1.00 -6.44 -22.40
N PRO A 54 0.35 -5.66 -21.52
CA PRO A 54 1.08 -4.83 -20.58
C PRO A 54 1.73 -5.68 -19.49
N HIS A 55 2.92 -5.27 -19.05
CA HIS A 55 3.44 -5.72 -17.76
C HIS A 55 2.65 -5.05 -16.65
N LYS A 56 1.98 -5.87 -15.84
CA LYS A 56 1.11 -5.40 -14.77
C LYS A 56 1.91 -5.14 -13.51
N LEU A 57 1.79 -3.92 -12.98
CA LEU A 57 2.34 -3.54 -11.70
C LEU A 57 1.18 -3.13 -10.78
N PHE A 58 1.04 -3.84 -9.68
CA PHE A 58 0.15 -3.52 -8.60
C PHE A 58 0.95 -3.30 -7.33
N VAL A 59 0.77 -2.15 -6.72
CA VAL A 59 1.48 -1.76 -5.50
C VAL A 59 0.44 -1.52 -4.43
N TYR A 60 0.62 -2.15 -3.28
CA TYR A 60 -0.25 -2.00 -2.15
C TYR A 60 0.53 -1.71 -0.88
N ASP A 61 -0.06 -0.88 -0.05
CA ASP A 61 0.23 -0.91 1.37
C ASP A 61 -0.35 -2.19 2.00
N TRP A 62 0.33 -2.66 3.04
CA TRP A 62 -0.11 -3.83 3.76
C TRP A 62 0.27 -3.74 5.23
N LYS A 63 -0.62 -4.32 6.03
CA LYS A 63 -0.52 -4.37 7.47
C LYS A 63 -0.73 -5.81 7.93
N HIS A 64 -0.02 -6.24 8.95
CA HIS A 64 -0.03 -7.63 9.42
C HIS A 64 -1.13 -7.89 10.47
N LYS A 65 -2.21 -7.12 10.43
CA LYS A 65 -3.47 -7.33 11.15
C LYS A 65 -4.63 -7.18 10.16
N THR A 66 -5.75 -7.81 10.48
CA THR A 66 -7.00 -7.66 9.74
C THR A 66 -7.59 -6.26 9.91
N SER A 67 -8.45 -5.88 8.98
CA SER A 67 -9.17 -4.62 9.01
C SER A 67 -9.99 -4.46 10.30
N ASP A 68 -10.64 -5.54 10.77
CA ASP A 68 -11.40 -5.55 12.02
C ASP A 68 -10.49 -5.31 13.25
N GLU A 69 -9.35 -5.99 13.35
CA GLU A 69 -8.38 -5.77 14.43
C GLU A 69 -7.89 -4.32 14.46
N TYR A 70 -7.68 -3.71 13.29
CA TYR A 70 -7.32 -2.29 13.17
C TYR A 70 -8.45 -1.35 13.57
N MET A 71 -9.67 -1.66 13.15
CA MET A 71 -10.85 -0.87 13.51
C MET A 71 -11.12 -0.90 15.01
N GLU A 72 -10.94 -2.05 15.66
CA GLU A 72 -11.05 -2.18 17.10
C GLU A 72 -9.98 -1.35 17.83
N GLU A 73 -8.73 -1.40 17.36
CA GLU A 73 -7.67 -0.57 17.93
C GLU A 73 -7.98 0.92 17.78
N TRP A 74 -8.40 1.34 16.58
CA TRP A 74 -8.71 2.74 16.34
C TRP A 74 -9.88 3.20 17.22
N LYS A 75 -10.95 2.41 17.33
CA LYS A 75 -12.09 2.75 18.22
C LYS A 75 -11.67 2.88 19.68
N ARG A 76 -10.76 2.03 20.15
CA ARG A 76 -10.30 2.01 21.55
C ARG A 76 -9.35 3.14 21.88
N THR A 77 -8.46 3.49 20.96
CA THR A 77 -7.39 4.49 21.19
C THR A 77 -7.74 5.87 20.67
N MET A 78 -8.69 5.96 19.74
CA MET A 78 -8.96 7.12 18.87
C MET A 78 -7.74 7.63 18.10
N VAL A 79 -6.68 6.81 17.97
CA VAL A 79 -5.52 7.09 17.12
C VAL A 79 -5.67 6.34 15.82
N GLU A 80 -5.68 7.05 14.70
CA GLU A 80 -5.84 6.45 13.37
C GLU A 80 -4.58 5.61 13.01
N PRO A 81 -4.72 4.32 12.68
CA PRO A 81 -3.60 3.42 12.44
C PRO A 81 -3.03 3.57 11.01
N LEU A 82 -2.36 4.69 10.76
CA LEU A 82 -1.75 5.03 9.47
C LEU A 82 -0.42 4.31 9.18
N CYS A 83 0.14 3.61 10.17
CA CYS A 83 1.41 2.90 10.04
C CYS A 83 1.27 1.58 9.25
N LEU A 84 2.26 1.25 8.43
CA LEU A 84 2.29 0.08 7.54
C LEU A 84 3.38 -0.90 7.96
N ASP A 85 3.22 -2.18 7.62
CA ASP A 85 4.22 -3.23 7.88
C ASP A 85 5.13 -3.48 6.67
N ASP A 86 4.54 -3.55 5.48
CA ASP A 86 5.29 -3.70 4.23
C ASP A 86 4.53 -3.14 3.02
N ILE A 87 5.22 -3.13 1.88
CA ILE A 87 4.67 -2.79 0.57
C ILE A 87 4.64 -4.06 -0.26
N LEU A 88 3.48 -4.38 -0.83
CA LEU A 88 3.31 -5.52 -1.71
C LEU A 88 3.39 -5.08 -3.17
N ILE A 89 4.26 -5.75 -3.93
CA ILE A 89 4.33 -5.68 -5.39
C ILE A 89 3.71 -6.96 -5.95
N ASN A 90 2.59 -6.82 -6.66
CA ASN A 90 1.81 -7.95 -7.20
C ASN A 90 1.51 -9.02 -6.14
N GLY A 91 1.13 -8.58 -4.93
CA GLY A 91 0.80 -9.45 -3.80
C GLY A 91 1.99 -10.05 -3.06
N LYS A 92 3.23 -9.60 -3.35
CA LYS A 92 4.45 -10.07 -2.67
C LYS A 92 5.21 -8.89 -2.10
N GLY A 93 5.60 -8.99 -0.83
CA GLY A 93 6.42 -8.02 -0.15
C GLY A 93 7.22 -8.66 0.96
N GLN A 94 8.01 -7.85 1.65
CA GLN A 94 8.75 -8.25 2.83
C GLN A 94 8.81 -7.08 3.80
N VAL A 95 8.78 -7.39 5.09
CA VAL A 95 9.07 -6.41 6.13
C VAL A 95 10.56 -6.08 6.07
N VAL A 96 10.87 -4.79 5.99
CA VAL A 96 12.23 -4.28 6.05
C VAL A 96 12.32 -3.38 7.27
N CYS A 97 13.25 -3.69 8.17
CA CYS A 97 13.53 -2.90 9.38
C CYS A 97 14.88 -2.20 9.24
N PRO A 98 14.95 -1.09 8.48
CA PRO A 98 16.20 -0.37 8.27
C PRO A 98 16.72 0.27 9.56
N SER A 99 18.03 0.45 9.65
CA SER A 99 18.64 1.13 10.79
C SER A 99 18.27 2.61 10.83
N ARG A 100 18.42 3.23 12.01
CA ARG A 100 18.22 4.68 12.20
C ARG A 100 19.07 5.55 11.26
N GLN A 101 20.27 5.08 10.92
CA GLN A 101 21.15 5.76 9.97
C GLN A 101 20.56 5.86 8.56
N ILE A 102 19.71 4.91 8.17
CA ILE A 102 19.01 4.91 6.87
C ILE A 102 17.67 5.65 6.98
N LEU A 103 16.94 5.46 8.09
CA LEU A 103 15.60 6.04 8.29
C LEU A 103 15.64 7.54 8.53
N ASP A 104 16.42 8.00 9.52
CA ASP A 104 16.33 9.37 10.03
C ASP A 104 16.56 10.44 8.93
N PRO A 105 17.46 10.26 7.93
CA PRO A 105 17.65 11.23 6.85
C PRO A 105 16.47 11.39 5.89
N VAL A 106 15.59 10.38 5.79
CA VAL A 106 14.45 10.39 4.85
C VAL A 106 13.12 10.74 5.54
N VAL A 107 13.12 10.91 6.87
CA VAL A 107 11.93 11.34 7.60
C VAL A 107 11.57 12.76 7.19
N ASN A 108 10.32 12.95 6.75
CA ASN A 108 9.83 14.27 6.37
C ASN A 108 9.92 15.24 7.56
N PRO A 109 10.40 16.49 7.39
CA PRO A 109 10.53 17.46 8.48
C PRO A 109 9.23 17.72 9.26
N THR A 110 8.07 17.56 8.61
CA THR A 110 6.75 17.68 9.26
C THR A 110 6.53 16.57 10.29
N VAL A 111 7.03 15.36 10.02
CA VAL A 111 6.98 14.22 10.96
C VAL A 111 8.03 14.38 12.06
N GLY A 112 9.21 14.91 11.72
CA GLY A 112 10.29 15.21 12.65
C GLY A 112 11.08 13.97 13.09
N LYS A 113 10.44 13.02 13.76
CA LYS A 113 11.04 11.73 14.14
C LYS A 113 10.10 10.58 13.83
N ALA A 114 10.67 9.47 13.36
CA ALA A 114 9.95 8.22 13.15
C ALA A 114 10.24 7.21 14.27
N THR A 115 9.37 6.22 14.44
CA THR A 115 9.62 5.02 15.24
C THR A 115 10.60 4.08 14.54
N ASP A 116 10.97 2.96 15.15
CA ASP A 116 11.87 1.97 14.53
C ASP A 116 11.18 1.21 13.38
N LYS A 117 9.84 1.22 13.36
CA LYS A 117 9.00 0.82 12.22
C LYS A 117 8.96 1.85 11.08
N GLY A 118 9.54 3.04 11.28
CA GLY A 118 9.53 4.12 10.30
C GLY A 118 8.26 4.99 10.31
N CYS A 119 7.41 4.84 11.32
CA CYS A 119 6.13 5.54 11.40
C CYS A 119 6.22 6.82 12.22
N ALA A 120 5.31 7.78 11.99
CA ALA A 120 5.14 8.88 12.91
C ALA A 120 4.75 8.35 14.30
N PHE A 121 5.28 8.98 15.36
CA PHE A 121 4.86 8.62 16.71
C PHE A 121 3.35 8.90 16.89
N PRO A 122 2.60 8.03 17.58
CA PRO A 122 1.15 8.21 17.84
C PRO A 122 0.77 9.55 18.49
N ASN A 123 1.68 10.17 19.24
CA ASN A 123 1.47 11.48 19.86
C ASN A 123 1.84 12.68 18.95
N ASN A 124 2.21 12.42 17.69
CA ASN A 124 2.53 13.47 16.73
C ASN A 124 1.26 14.17 16.26
N THR A 125 0.95 15.32 16.86
CA THR A 125 -0.25 16.11 16.56
C THR A 125 -0.30 16.69 15.14
N LYS A 126 0.81 16.69 14.39
CA LYS A 126 0.82 17.09 12.97
C LYS A 126 0.29 15.98 12.06
N VAL A 127 0.48 14.72 12.47
CA VAL A 127 0.02 13.54 11.72
C VAL A 127 -1.33 13.06 12.25
N PHE A 128 -1.55 13.13 13.56
CA PHE A 128 -2.78 12.73 14.25
C PHE A 128 -3.44 13.95 14.91
N PRO A 129 -4.06 14.86 14.13
CA PRO A 129 -4.56 16.14 14.66
C PRO A 129 -5.86 16.03 15.45
N TYR A 130 -6.56 14.89 15.38
CA TYR A 130 -7.91 14.72 15.93
C TYR A 130 -7.95 14.15 17.36
N GLY A 131 -6.81 14.10 18.05
CA GLY A 131 -6.71 13.62 19.43
C GLY A 131 -6.60 12.09 19.54
N GLY A 132 -6.91 11.58 20.73
CA GLY A 132 -6.80 10.17 21.11
C GLY A 132 -5.85 9.94 22.27
N ASP A 133 -5.67 8.67 22.63
CA ASP A 133 -4.78 8.25 23.70
C ASP A 133 -3.62 7.40 23.13
N PRO A 134 -2.50 8.05 22.75
CA PRO A 134 -1.27 7.39 22.35
C PRO A 134 -0.76 6.34 23.34
N SER A 135 -1.06 6.46 24.63
CA SER A 135 -0.57 5.53 25.65
C SER A 135 -1.28 4.18 25.59
N LEU A 136 -2.46 4.12 24.97
CA LEU A 136 -3.24 2.91 24.79
C LEU A 136 -2.83 2.12 23.54
N VAL A 137 -2.09 2.74 22.61
CA VAL A 137 -1.73 2.13 21.33
C VAL A 137 -0.79 0.94 21.53
N LYS A 138 -1.14 -0.18 20.92
CA LYS A 138 -0.32 -1.39 20.92
C LYS A 138 1.03 -1.17 20.22
N PRO A 139 2.17 -1.54 20.84
CA PRO A 139 3.50 -1.33 20.28
C PRO A 139 3.68 -1.89 18.87
N GLU A 140 3.10 -3.04 18.55
CA GLU A 140 3.26 -3.67 17.24
C GLU A 140 2.66 -2.86 16.07
N ILE A 141 1.76 -1.91 16.38
CA ILE A 141 1.10 -1.11 15.34
C ILE A 141 2.01 0.01 14.86
N PHE A 142 2.72 0.69 15.77
CA PHE A 142 3.50 1.88 15.45
C PHE A 142 4.99 1.78 15.74
N TYR A 143 5.42 0.96 16.70
CA TYR A 143 6.77 1.02 17.26
C TYR A 143 7.64 -0.14 16.81
N GLU A 144 7.14 -1.37 16.94
CA GLU A 144 7.94 -2.57 16.72
C GLU A 144 8.11 -2.87 15.24
N CYS A 145 9.36 -2.96 14.79
CA CYS A 145 9.68 -3.51 13.49
C CYS A 145 10.30 -4.90 13.66
N LYS A 146 9.57 -5.94 13.26
CA LYS A 146 10.05 -7.32 13.33
C LYS A 146 9.97 -7.96 11.96
N VAL A 147 11.12 -8.37 11.44
CA VAL A 147 11.18 -9.24 10.26
C VAL A 147 10.65 -10.62 10.69
N PRO A 148 9.58 -11.14 10.06
CA PRO A 148 9.03 -12.44 10.43
C PRO A 148 9.97 -13.58 10.04
N ASP A 149 10.02 -14.63 10.85
CA ASP A 149 10.89 -15.81 10.65
C ASP A 149 10.50 -16.65 9.42
N SER A 150 9.32 -16.41 8.85
CA SER A 150 8.78 -17.06 7.66
C SER A 150 7.92 -16.09 6.83
N ILE A 151 7.80 -16.33 5.52
CA ILE A 151 6.88 -15.57 4.65
C ILE A 151 5.45 -15.70 5.20
N VAL A 152 4.89 -14.58 5.67
CA VAL A 152 3.52 -14.52 6.18
C VAL A 152 2.57 -14.44 4.98
N VAL A 153 2.06 -15.60 4.52
CA VAL A 153 0.96 -15.65 3.56
C VAL A 153 -0.35 -15.68 4.35
N ARG A 154 -0.94 -14.51 4.64
CA ARG A 154 -2.30 -14.43 5.17
C ARG A 154 -3.27 -14.47 3.98
N THR A 155 -3.80 -15.66 3.69
CA THR A 155 -5.00 -15.76 2.84
C THR A 155 -6.18 -15.26 3.66
N SER A 156 -6.95 -14.30 3.13
CA SER A 156 -8.24 -13.94 3.69
C SER A 156 -9.16 -15.17 3.61
N ASN A 157 -9.33 -15.87 4.73
CA ASN A 157 -10.43 -16.82 4.87
C ASN A 157 -11.72 -16.01 4.96
N CYS A 158 -12.34 -15.71 3.82
CA CYS A 158 -13.74 -15.28 3.81
C CYS A 158 -14.59 -16.44 4.33
N SER A 159 -14.93 -16.42 5.61
CA SER A 159 -16.08 -17.15 6.11
C SER A 159 -17.33 -16.56 5.45
N GLN A 160 -17.98 -17.38 4.62
CA GLN A 160 -19.31 -17.10 4.06
C GLN A 160 -20.37 -17.05 5.15
#